data_AF-A0A960LT17-F1
#
_entry.id   AF-A0A960LT17-F1
#
_cell.length_a   1.000
_cell.length_b   1.000
_cell.length_c   1.000
_cell.angle_alpha   90.00
_cell.angle_beta   90.00
_cell.angle_gamma   90.00
#
_symmetry.space_group_name_H-M   'P 1'
#
loop_
_entity.id
_entity.type
_entity.pdbx_description
1 polymer ?
#
loop_
_entity_poly.entity_id
_entity_poly.type
_entity_poly.pdbx_seq_one_letter_code
_entity_poly.pdbx_strand_id
1 'polypeptide(L)'
;MKCFAIVFLIASFAQAASAKDGTDIVVGDTTLVQRCILKGAESTRMIAVGQPGGFNYAFDAVRCAPTSAWLGGFLDFSGETNARGGNGCKPLGVQQTLGIDDVPLRIGTPDALPGSLRFHGYRRDAKTGEPTFLFEVDGVAVEQQIHSPSPGVVSLTLTFPGETTKKKFYRIDPTPHLQLVLGDGLRWAGPGVIEIPAARKDAQLTIHLKAVGKAFVREVETLSGVEIFRNFCSACHSIDGTKLIGPSFQGLWGREALVIRNGASETIKVDEDYLRESILKPQAAIVKGYEAVPMADFSAALTKEQIEGLIEFLKEMK
;
A
#
# COMPACT_ATOMS: atom_id res chain seq x y z
N MET A 1 -11.92 28.90 38.58
CA MET A 1 -11.32 28.62 37.25
C MET A 1 -11.14 27.12 37.13
N LYS A 2 -11.94 26.45 36.28
CA LYS A 2 -11.93 24.99 36.13
C LYS A 2 -10.74 24.58 35.24
N CYS A 3 -9.83 23.80 35.80
CA CYS A 3 -8.78 23.09 35.07
C CYS A 3 -9.45 22.04 34.17
N PHE A 4 -9.40 22.23 32.85
CA PHE A 4 -9.71 21.18 31.89
C PHE A 4 -8.44 20.35 31.66
N ALA A 5 -8.36 19.21 32.35
CA ALA A 5 -7.43 18.15 31.97
C ALA A 5 -7.97 17.50 30.69
N ILE A 6 -7.38 17.85 29.54
CA ILE A 6 -7.57 17.12 28.30
C ILE A 6 -6.79 15.82 28.46
N VAL A 7 -7.52 14.77 28.80
CA VAL A 7 -7.04 13.39 28.74
C VAL A 7 -6.73 13.09 27.27
N PHE A 8 -5.45 13.13 26.89
CA PHE A 8 -4.99 12.52 25.66
C PHE A 8 -5.28 11.03 25.77
N LEU A 9 -6.35 10.56 25.10
CA LEU A 9 -6.53 9.14 24.83
C LEU A 9 -5.38 8.72 23.92
N ILE A 10 -4.35 8.11 24.52
CA ILE A 10 -3.36 7.33 23.82
C ILE A 10 -4.10 6.06 23.37
N ALA A 11 -4.78 6.14 22.23
CA ALA A 11 -5.31 4.95 21.59
C ALA A 11 -4.10 4.06 21.29
N SER A 12 -4.03 2.91 21.95
CA SER A 12 -3.05 1.86 21.67
C SER A 12 -3.00 1.62 20.16
N PHE A 13 -1.86 1.92 19.53
CA PHE A 13 -1.55 1.63 18.13
C PHE A 13 -1.40 0.10 17.85
N ALA A 14 -1.89 -0.74 18.76
CA ALA A 14 -1.70 -2.18 18.76
C ALA A 14 -2.85 -2.96 18.09
N GLN A 15 -3.66 -2.32 17.23
CA GLN A 15 -4.48 -3.09 16.31
C GLN A 15 -3.59 -3.47 15.13
N ALA A 16 -2.88 -4.59 15.27
CA ALA A 16 -2.17 -5.23 14.17
C ALA A 16 -3.11 -5.24 12.96
N ALA A 17 -2.69 -4.58 11.88
CA ALA A 17 -3.42 -4.56 10.63
C ALA A 17 -3.56 -6.02 10.16
N SER A 18 -4.76 -6.59 10.30
CA SER A 18 -5.07 -7.87 9.68
C SER A 18 -4.90 -7.70 8.18
N ALA A 19 -3.91 -8.38 7.60
CA ALA A 19 -3.74 -8.44 6.16
C ALA A 19 -5.01 -9.01 5.51
N LYS A 20 -5.41 -8.48 4.36
CA LYS A 20 -6.34 -9.18 3.47
C LYS A 20 -5.54 -10.21 2.68
N ASP A 21 -5.97 -11.47 2.74
CA ASP A 21 -5.79 -12.48 1.69
C ASP A 21 -4.35 -12.63 1.15
N GLY A 22 -3.34 -12.40 1.99
CA GLY A 22 -1.92 -12.54 1.63
C GLY A 22 -1.37 -11.53 0.61
N THR A 23 -2.16 -10.56 0.13
CA THR A 23 -1.73 -9.56 -0.87
C THR A 23 -1.22 -8.26 -0.25
N ASP A 24 -1.36 -8.09 1.05
CA ASP A 24 -0.79 -6.94 1.74
C ASP A 24 0.68 -7.16 2.07
N ILE A 25 1.48 -6.12 1.86
CA ILE A 25 2.83 -6.09 2.42
C ILE A 25 2.71 -5.50 3.82
N VAL A 26 2.92 -6.35 4.82
CA VAL A 26 2.90 -5.97 6.24
C VAL A 26 4.33 -5.71 6.71
N VAL A 27 4.55 -4.57 7.35
CA VAL A 27 5.83 -4.24 7.99
C VAL A 27 5.89 -4.93 9.34
N GLY A 28 6.88 -5.80 9.52
CA GLY A 28 7.19 -6.42 10.81
C GLY A 28 8.14 -5.55 11.63
N ASP A 29 9.16 -6.19 12.22
CA ASP A 29 10.07 -5.53 13.17
C ASP A 29 11.19 -4.71 12.49
N THR A 30 11.32 -4.79 11.16
CA THR A 30 12.33 -4.06 10.39
C THR A 30 11.68 -3.29 9.24
N THR A 31 12.31 -2.18 8.86
CA THR A 31 11.86 -1.36 7.74
C THR A 31 11.86 -2.15 6.44
N LEU A 32 10.73 -2.10 5.74
CA LEU A 32 10.56 -2.65 4.41
C LEU A 32 10.71 -1.56 3.35
N VAL A 33 11.28 -1.94 2.21
CA VAL A 33 11.44 -1.08 1.05
C VAL A 33 10.83 -1.81 -0.14
N GLN A 34 9.79 -1.22 -0.73
CA GLN A 34 9.06 -1.79 -1.86
C GLN A 34 9.09 -0.84 -3.05
N ARG A 35 9.61 -1.32 -4.19
CA ARG A 35 9.44 -0.61 -5.47
C ARG A 35 8.07 -0.94 -6.02
N CYS A 36 7.30 0.08 -6.39
CA CYS A 36 5.97 -0.10 -6.95
C CYS A 36 5.54 1.10 -7.78
N ILE A 37 4.53 0.90 -8.63
CA ILE A 37 3.72 1.98 -9.16
C ILE A 37 2.74 2.35 -8.06
N LEU A 38 2.95 3.47 -7.37
CA LEU A 38 2.09 3.85 -6.26
C LEU A 38 0.86 4.58 -6.79
N LYS A 39 -0.35 4.09 -6.50
CA LYS A 39 -1.60 4.76 -6.89
C LYS A 39 -1.63 6.18 -6.32
N GLY A 40 -1.94 7.15 -7.17
CA GLY A 40 -1.95 8.58 -6.82
C GLY A 40 -0.59 9.27 -6.89
N ALA A 41 0.50 8.54 -7.16
CA ALA A 41 1.78 9.15 -7.48
C ALA A 41 1.88 9.47 -8.99
N GLU A 42 2.59 10.54 -9.32
CA GLU A 42 2.81 10.96 -10.71
C GLU A 42 3.92 10.18 -11.42
N SER A 43 4.74 9.44 -10.67
CA SER A 43 5.89 8.69 -11.17
C SER A 43 5.65 7.18 -11.05
N THR A 44 6.14 6.43 -12.03
CA THR A 44 6.14 4.95 -12.01
C THR A 44 7.38 4.37 -11.33
N ARG A 45 8.27 5.22 -10.82
CA ARG A 45 9.54 4.83 -10.17
C ARG A 45 9.52 5.15 -8.68
N MET A 46 8.40 4.87 -8.04
CA MET A 46 8.24 5.09 -6.61
C MET A 46 8.92 3.98 -5.80
N ILE A 47 9.49 4.40 -4.69
CA ILE A 47 10.00 3.53 -3.63
C ILE A 47 9.16 3.85 -2.40
N ALA A 48 8.30 2.93 -2.03
CA ALA A 48 7.57 2.98 -0.77
C ALA A 48 8.44 2.39 0.34
N VAL A 49 8.46 3.04 1.49
CA VAL A 49 9.21 2.61 2.67
C VAL A 49 8.24 2.53 3.83
N GLY A 50 8.18 1.36 4.46
CA GLY A 50 7.32 1.12 5.60
C GLY A 50 8.17 0.87 6.84
N GLN A 51 8.03 1.72 7.85
CA GLN A 51 8.77 1.62 9.11
C GLN A 51 7.94 0.87 10.16
N PRO A 52 8.58 0.14 11.09
CA PRO A 52 7.91 -0.42 12.24
C PRO A 52 7.11 0.66 12.99
N GLY A 53 5.93 0.30 13.48
CA GLY A 53 5.02 1.26 14.14
C GLY A 53 4.08 2.01 13.19
N GLY A 54 4.07 1.67 11.89
CA GLY A 54 3.03 2.11 10.96
C GLY A 54 3.22 3.51 10.37
N PHE A 55 4.43 4.07 10.47
CA PHE A 55 4.82 5.23 9.67
C PHE A 55 5.38 4.76 8.32
N ASN A 56 4.88 5.35 7.24
CA ASN A 56 5.27 4.98 5.90
C ASN A 56 5.47 6.23 5.05
N TYR A 57 6.32 6.14 4.02
CA TYR A 57 6.54 7.23 3.07
C TYR A 57 6.86 6.73 1.67
N ALA A 58 6.74 7.63 0.70
CA ALA A 58 7.07 7.38 -0.69
C ALA A 58 8.20 8.32 -1.16
N PHE A 59 9.13 7.76 -1.91
CA PHE A 59 10.26 8.44 -2.54
C PHE A 59 10.23 8.24 -4.05
N ASP A 60 10.32 9.31 -4.82
CA ASP A 60 10.40 9.28 -6.28
C ASP A 60 11.87 9.18 -6.72
N ALA A 61 12.26 8.04 -7.29
CA ALA A 61 13.61 7.81 -7.76
C ALA A 61 13.97 8.61 -9.03
N VAL A 62 12.99 9.11 -9.79
CA VAL A 62 13.25 9.97 -10.96
C VAL A 62 13.60 11.38 -10.50
N ARG A 63 12.84 11.89 -9.53
CA ARG A 63 13.00 13.26 -9.04
C ARG A 63 13.92 13.39 -7.82
N CYS A 64 14.36 12.26 -7.26
CA CYS A 64 15.16 12.16 -6.04
C CYS A 64 14.54 12.93 -4.87
N ALA A 65 13.24 12.71 -4.65
CA ALA A 65 12.44 13.50 -3.73
C ALA A 65 11.45 12.62 -2.95
N PRO A 66 11.31 12.79 -1.63
CA PRO A 66 10.17 12.24 -0.92
C PRO A 66 8.91 13.04 -1.22
N THR A 67 7.82 12.35 -1.54
CA THR A 67 6.60 12.99 -2.05
C THR A 67 5.48 13.02 -1.03
N SER A 68 5.35 11.95 -0.25
CA SER A 68 4.21 11.75 0.64
C SER A 68 4.53 10.82 1.79
N ALA A 69 3.75 10.92 2.86
CA ALA A 69 3.79 10.04 4.01
C ALA A 69 2.37 9.64 4.44
N TRP A 70 2.24 8.48 5.08
CA TRP A 70 0.97 8.02 5.65
C TRP A 70 1.20 7.23 6.95
N LEU A 71 0.21 7.34 7.84
CA LEU A 71 0.11 6.51 9.04
C LEU A 71 -0.90 5.39 8.78
N GLY A 72 -0.56 4.16 9.16
CA GLY A 72 -1.43 2.99 9.02
C GLY A 72 -0.69 1.76 8.49
N GLY A 73 -1.43 0.90 7.80
CA GLY A 73 -0.85 -0.21 7.05
C GLY A 73 0.09 0.28 5.94
N PHE A 74 1.00 -0.59 5.50
CA PHE A 74 1.99 -0.19 4.52
C PHE A 74 1.42 -0.17 3.10
N LEU A 75 1.24 -1.32 2.47
CA LEU A 75 0.77 -1.38 1.07
C LEU A 75 -0.20 -2.54 0.84
N ASP A 76 -1.23 -2.26 0.05
CA ASP A 76 -1.98 -3.26 -0.67
C ASP A 76 -1.30 -3.48 -2.03
N PHE A 77 -0.80 -4.70 -2.21
CA PHE A 77 -0.02 -5.12 -3.37
C PHE A 77 -0.87 -5.92 -4.38
N SER A 78 -2.18 -6.07 -4.13
CA SER A 78 -3.08 -6.86 -4.98
C SER A 78 -3.10 -6.40 -6.44
N GLY A 79 -2.96 -5.10 -6.70
CA GLY A 79 -2.90 -4.57 -8.07
C GLY A 79 -1.68 -5.03 -8.88
N GLU A 80 -0.62 -5.48 -8.21
CA GLU A 80 0.58 -6.03 -8.86
C GLU A 80 0.51 -7.56 -8.99
N THR A 81 -0.22 -8.25 -8.11
CA THR A 81 -0.33 -9.72 -8.14
C THR A 81 -1.57 -10.24 -8.88
N ASN A 82 -2.59 -9.39 -9.09
CA ASN A 82 -3.81 -9.80 -9.78
C ASN A 82 -3.60 -9.85 -11.30
N ALA A 83 -4.04 -10.96 -11.91
CA ALA A 83 -3.95 -11.22 -13.35
C ALA A 83 -2.53 -11.01 -13.93
N ARG A 84 -2.33 -10.01 -14.79
CA ARG A 84 -1.02 -9.68 -15.40
C ARG A 84 -0.26 -8.57 -14.63
N GLY A 85 -0.77 -8.13 -13.49
CA GLY A 85 -0.21 -7.02 -12.70
C GLY A 85 -0.37 -5.66 -13.38
N GLY A 86 0.38 -4.67 -12.89
CA GLY A 86 0.44 -3.32 -13.48
C GLY A 86 -0.66 -2.35 -13.03
N ASN A 87 -1.54 -2.75 -12.12
CA ASN A 87 -2.56 -1.84 -11.57
C ASN A 87 -2.06 -1.01 -10.39
N GLY A 88 -0.79 -1.14 -10.01
CA GLY A 88 -0.18 -0.37 -8.94
C GLY A 88 -0.50 -0.87 -7.53
N CYS A 89 0.27 -0.38 -6.57
CA CYS A 89 0.06 -0.59 -5.15
C CYS A 89 -0.73 0.58 -4.55
N LYS A 90 -1.56 0.30 -3.55
CA LYS A 90 -2.33 1.32 -2.83
C LYS A 90 -1.74 1.52 -1.42
N PRO A 91 -1.41 2.76 -1.01
CA PRO A 91 -1.13 3.07 0.39
C PRO A 91 -2.29 2.65 1.31
N LEU A 92 -1.98 1.94 2.39
CA LEU A 92 -2.97 1.52 3.40
C LEU A 92 -2.99 2.50 4.57
N GLY A 93 -3.28 3.77 4.28
CA GLY A 93 -3.34 4.82 5.28
C GLY A 93 -3.88 6.12 4.72
N VAL A 94 -3.98 7.12 5.59
CA VAL A 94 -4.29 8.48 5.15
C VAL A 94 -3.01 9.13 4.65
N GLN A 95 -2.83 9.12 3.34
CA GLN A 95 -1.69 9.72 2.66
C GLN A 95 -1.79 11.25 2.68
N GLN A 96 -0.67 11.88 3.03
CA GLN A 96 -0.49 13.32 3.02
C GLN A 96 0.73 13.67 2.18
N THR A 97 0.62 14.73 1.38
CA THR A 97 1.78 15.31 0.70
C THR A 97 2.77 15.84 1.73
N LEU A 98 4.07 15.69 1.45
CA LEU A 98 5.14 16.33 2.22
C LEU A 98 5.41 17.77 1.78
N GLY A 99 4.67 18.27 0.79
CA GLY A 99 4.80 19.63 0.30
C GLY A 99 6.19 19.95 -0.23
N ILE A 100 6.87 18.95 -0.75
CA ILE A 100 8.21 19.08 -1.32
C ILE A 100 8.05 19.31 -2.82
N ASP A 101 8.82 20.25 -3.37
CA ASP A 101 8.83 20.56 -4.80
C ASP A 101 9.31 19.32 -5.59
N ASP A 102 8.88 19.19 -6.84
CA ASP A 102 9.06 18.00 -7.66
C ASP A 102 10.52 17.53 -7.65
N VAL A 103 11.42 18.40 -8.08
CA VAL A 103 12.86 18.25 -7.87
C VAL A 103 13.21 19.26 -6.79
N PRO A 104 13.54 18.90 -5.55
CA PRO A 104 13.63 19.90 -4.49
C PRO A 104 15.04 20.46 -4.32
N LEU A 105 16.08 19.64 -4.50
CA LEU A 105 17.46 20.08 -4.29
C LEU A 105 17.99 20.84 -5.51
N ARG A 106 18.67 21.96 -5.25
CA ARG A 106 19.27 22.87 -6.23
C ARG A 106 20.69 23.21 -5.83
N ILE A 107 21.61 23.31 -6.79
CA ILE A 107 23.01 23.65 -6.53
C ILE A 107 23.34 25.01 -7.16
N GLY A 108 23.91 25.92 -6.37
CA GLY A 108 24.35 27.24 -6.82
C GLY A 108 23.25 28.31 -6.90
N THR A 109 22.10 27.99 -7.49
CA THR A 109 20.94 28.90 -7.64
C THR A 109 19.63 28.20 -7.28
N PRO A 110 18.65 28.87 -6.64
CA PRO A 110 17.37 28.26 -6.27
C PRO A 110 16.38 28.12 -7.43
N ASP A 111 16.51 28.91 -8.50
CA ASP A 111 15.42 29.11 -9.49
C ASP A 111 15.51 28.17 -10.69
N ALA A 112 16.72 27.77 -11.10
CA ALA A 112 16.92 26.90 -12.25
C ALA A 112 16.85 25.42 -11.84
N LEU A 113 16.16 24.59 -12.62
CA LEU A 113 16.24 23.14 -12.45
C LEU A 113 17.70 22.67 -12.61
N PRO A 114 18.10 21.58 -11.91
CA PRO A 114 19.43 21.01 -12.06
C PRO A 114 19.73 20.64 -13.51
N GLY A 115 20.95 20.90 -13.97
CA GLY A 115 21.43 20.45 -15.28
C GLY A 115 21.68 18.95 -15.33
N SER A 116 21.91 18.32 -14.17
CA SER A 116 22.01 16.87 -14.03
C SER A 116 21.43 16.39 -12.70
N LEU A 117 20.69 15.28 -12.76
CA LEU A 117 20.14 14.56 -11.62
C LEU A 117 20.29 13.06 -11.86
N ARG A 118 20.96 12.35 -10.95
CA ARG A 118 21.20 10.91 -11.08
C ARG A 118 20.92 10.18 -9.78
N PHE A 119 19.97 9.26 -9.80
CA PHE A 119 19.73 8.34 -8.70
C PHE A 119 20.67 7.15 -8.76
N HIS A 120 21.39 6.88 -7.66
CA HIS A 120 22.37 5.80 -7.54
C HIS A 120 21.85 4.59 -6.74
N GLY A 121 20.62 4.65 -6.23
CA GLY A 121 20.02 3.58 -5.44
C GLY A 121 19.91 3.94 -3.96
N TYR A 122 19.92 2.93 -3.10
CA TYR A 122 19.90 3.11 -1.66
C TYR A 122 20.73 2.04 -0.96
N ARG A 123 21.30 2.41 0.19
CA ARG A 123 21.96 1.51 1.14
C ARG A 123 21.00 1.23 2.29
N ARG A 124 20.92 -0.01 2.79
CA ARG A 124 20.06 -0.36 3.93
C ARG A 124 20.90 -0.54 5.18
N ASP A 125 20.42 0.00 6.29
CA ASP A 125 20.97 -0.33 7.60
C ASP A 125 20.74 -1.82 7.89
N ALA A 126 21.77 -2.52 8.39
CA ALA A 126 21.73 -3.97 8.57
C ALA A 126 20.83 -4.41 9.73
N LYS A 127 20.53 -3.52 10.69
CA LYS A 127 19.71 -3.82 11.87
C LYS A 127 18.28 -3.35 11.68
N THR A 128 18.10 -2.10 11.27
CA THR A 128 16.77 -1.47 11.18
C THR A 128 16.14 -1.69 9.80
N GLY A 129 16.95 -1.92 8.76
CA GLY A 129 16.50 -1.98 7.38
C GLY A 129 16.25 -0.61 6.74
N GLU A 130 16.45 0.49 7.48
CA GLU A 130 16.19 1.84 7.02
C GLU A 130 17.07 2.20 5.81
N PRO A 131 16.49 2.78 4.74
CA PRO A 131 17.26 3.16 3.57
C PRO A 131 17.92 4.54 3.72
N THR A 132 19.17 4.62 3.29
CA THR A 132 19.83 5.86 2.89
C THR A 132 19.81 5.93 1.37
N PHE A 133 19.04 6.88 0.81
CA PHE A 133 18.98 7.12 -0.63
C PHE A 133 20.22 7.84 -1.11
N LEU A 134 20.77 7.42 -2.25
CA LEU A 134 22.02 7.92 -2.79
C LEU A 134 21.74 8.53 -4.16
N PHE A 135 22.10 9.78 -4.37
CA PHE A 135 21.93 10.47 -5.66
C PHE A 135 22.94 11.60 -5.83
N GLU A 136 22.99 12.16 -7.03
CA GLU A 136 23.86 13.28 -7.39
C GLU A 136 23.06 14.37 -8.08
N VAL A 137 23.31 15.62 -7.71
CA VAL A 137 22.71 16.82 -8.31
C VAL A 137 23.83 17.75 -8.76
N ASP A 138 23.94 18.05 -10.05
CA ASP A 138 24.97 18.94 -10.61
C ASP A 138 26.40 18.62 -10.12
N GLY A 139 26.73 17.34 -10.06
CA GLY A 139 28.03 16.83 -9.60
C GLY A 139 28.23 16.83 -8.08
N VAL A 140 27.23 17.22 -7.29
CA VAL A 140 27.25 17.14 -5.83
C VAL A 140 26.58 15.84 -5.39
N ALA A 141 27.34 14.95 -4.76
CA ALA A 141 26.83 13.73 -4.16
C ALA A 141 25.95 14.04 -2.93
N VAL A 142 24.86 13.29 -2.79
CA VAL A 142 23.85 13.44 -1.74
C VAL A 142 23.48 12.08 -1.18
N GLU A 143 23.49 11.98 0.14
CA GLU A 143 22.81 10.92 0.88
C GLU A 143 21.56 11.51 1.54
N GLN A 144 20.41 10.83 1.45
CA GLN A 144 19.17 11.27 2.08
C GLN A 144 18.58 10.17 2.96
N GLN A 145 18.24 10.54 4.19
CA GLN A 145 17.55 9.70 5.16
C GLN A 145 16.24 10.34 5.58
N ILE A 146 15.21 9.51 5.75
CA ILE A 146 13.88 9.92 6.18
C ILE A 146 13.46 8.98 7.30
N HIS A 147 13.12 9.55 8.46
CA HIS A 147 12.62 8.80 9.61
C HIS A 147 11.51 9.58 10.30
N SER A 148 10.69 8.87 11.09
CA SER A 148 9.66 9.48 11.92
C SER A 148 10.08 9.45 13.40
N PRO A 149 10.49 10.58 14.01
CA PRO A 149 10.84 10.60 15.44
C PRO A 149 9.63 10.39 16.36
N SER A 150 8.42 10.72 15.90
CA SER A 150 7.16 10.47 16.58
C SER A 150 6.01 10.47 15.59
N PRO A 151 4.84 9.88 15.92
CA PRO A 151 3.70 9.84 15.00
C PRO A 151 3.33 11.23 14.48
N GLY A 152 3.28 11.38 13.16
CA GLY A 152 2.93 12.64 12.50
C GLY A 152 4.09 13.62 12.35
N VAL A 153 5.32 13.24 12.72
CA VAL A 153 6.52 14.05 12.50
C VAL A 153 7.43 13.31 11.52
N VAL A 154 7.92 14.00 10.50
CA VAL A 154 8.87 13.49 9.52
C VAL A 154 10.16 14.28 9.64
N SER A 155 11.27 13.58 9.87
CA SER A 155 12.61 14.15 9.83
C SER A 155 13.29 13.73 8.53
N LEU A 156 13.68 14.71 7.73
CA LEU A 156 14.41 14.56 6.48
C LEU A 156 15.82 15.09 6.69
N THR A 157 16.81 14.23 6.52
CA THR A 157 18.23 14.59 6.63
C THR A 157 18.91 14.41 5.28
N LEU A 158 19.57 15.46 4.80
CA LEU A 158 20.47 15.43 3.66
C LEU A 158 21.90 15.46 4.17
N THR A 159 22.78 14.66 3.59
CA THR A 159 24.22 14.67 3.83
C THR A 159 24.96 14.81 2.51
N PHE A 160 26.01 15.63 2.52
CA PHE A 160 26.83 15.96 1.36
C PHE A 160 28.26 15.44 1.61
N PRO A 161 28.55 14.16 1.28
CA PRO A 161 29.84 13.54 1.60
C PRO A 161 31.02 14.15 0.82
N GLY A 162 30.76 14.78 -0.33
CA GLY A 162 31.76 15.46 -1.13
C GLY A 162 32.07 16.89 -0.65
N GLU A 163 33.07 17.51 -1.27
CA GLU A 163 33.33 18.95 -1.12
C GLU A 163 32.56 19.76 -2.16
N THR A 164 32.03 20.91 -1.76
CA THR A 164 31.43 21.88 -2.68
C THR A 164 31.58 23.30 -2.13
N THR A 165 31.94 24.24 -3.01
CA THR A 165 31.98 25.67 -2.69
C THR A 165 30.65 26.37 -3.00
N LYS A 166 29.72 25.67 -3.66
CA LYS A 166 28.42 26.22 -4.03
C LYS A 166 27.46 26.11 -2.86
N LYS A 167 26.62 27.14 -2.69
CA LYS A 167 25.42 27.05 -1.86
C LYS A 167 24.48 25.99 -2.45
N LYS A 168 23.63 25.42 -1.59
CA LYS A 168 22.58 24.50 -2.00
C LYS A 168 21.24 25.09 -1.56
N PHE A 169 20.17 24.74 -2.25
CA PHE A 169 18.84 25.17 -1.89
C PHE A 169 17.89 23.99 -1.94
N TYR A 170 16.95 23.96 -0.99
CA TYR A 170 15.89 22.96 -0.96
C TYR A 170 14.56 23.66 -1.17
N ARG A 171 13.84 23.23 -2.20
CA ARG A 171 12.56 23.79 -2.62
C ARG A 171 11.42 22.99 -2.00
N ILE A 172 10.47 23.72 -1.46
CA ILE A 172 9.21 23.18 -0.96
C ILE A 172 8.07 23.98 -1.58
N ASP A 173 6.92 23.36 -1.70
CA ASP A 173 5.67 24.07 -1.97
C ASP A 173 5.24 24.79 -0.68
N PRO A 174 5.10 26.14 -0.69
CA PRO A 174 4.66 26.89 0.50
C PRO A 174 3.15 26.77 0.77
N THR A 175 2.38 26.22 -0.16
CA THR A 175 0.90 26.12 -0.14
C THR A 175 0.35 24.95 0.70
N PRO A 176 0.97 23.76 0.76
CA PRO A 176 0.48 22.65 1.55
C PRO A 176 0.79 22.83 3.04
N HIS A 177 -0.28 22.96 3.82
CA HIS A 177 -0.60 22.19 5.03
C HIS A 177 0.50 21.63 5.97
N LEU A 178 1.66 22.27 6.11
CA LEU A 178 2.76 21.74 6.92
C LEU A 178 3.40 22.82 7.80
N GLN A 179 3.63 22.46 9.06
CA GLN A 179 4.55 23.23 9.91
C GLN A 179 5.95 22.65 9.69
N LEU A 180 6.85 23.45 9.12
CA LEU A 180 8.23 23.07 8.87
C LEU A 180 9.15 23.72 9.91
N VAL A 181 10.04 22.92 10.49
CA VAL A 181 11.13 23.40 11.34
C VAL A 181 12.45 23.17 10.61
N LEU A 182 13.24 24.23 10.50
CA LEU A 182 14.58 24.19 9.90
C LEU A 182 15.61 23.78 10.95
N GLY A 183 16.50 22.86 10.58
CA GLY A 183 17.66 22.52 11.40
C GLY A 183 18.72 23.63 11.43
N ASP A 184 19.72 23.45 12.30
CA ASP A 184 20.74 24.46 12.57
C ASP A 184 21.48 24.93 11.30
N GLY A 185 21.62 26.25 11.18
CA GLY A 185 22.34 26.90 10.08
C GLY A 185 21.58 26.97 8.75
N LEU A 186 20.37 26.40 8.67
CA LEU A 186 19.48 26.60 7.53
C LEU A 186 18.67 27.89 7.68
N ARG A 187 18.30 28.50 6.56
CA ARG A 187 17.50 29.73 6.56
C ARG A 187 16.60 29.82 5.35
N TRP A 188 15.50 30.54 5.49
CA TRP A 188 14.67 30.91 4.35
C TRP A 188 15.40 31.94 3.48
N ALA A 189 15.48 31.67 2.18
CA ALA A 189 15.97 32.60 1.16
C ALA A 189 14.82 33.23 0.35
N GLY A 190 13.58 32.77 0.57
CA GLY A 190 12.37 33.26 -0.05
C GLY A 190 11.20 32.31 0.22
N PRO A 191 9.98 32.63 -0.26
CA PRO A 191 8.83 31.73 -0.15
C PRO A 191 9.15 30.35 -0.76
N GLY A 192 9.08 29.30 0.06
CA GLY A 192 9.36 27.93 -0.39
C GLY A 192 10.84 27.62 -0.70
N VAL A 193 11.79 28.52 -0.36
CA VAL A 193 13.22 28.34 -0.63
C VAL A 193 14.02 28.30 0.66
N ILE A 194 14.65 27.17 0.92
CA ILE A 194 15.54 26.96 2.05
C ILE A 194 16.97 27.00 1.53
N GLU A 195 17.80 27.90 2.06
CA GLU A 195 19.24 27.93 1.76
C GLU A 195 20.00 27.01 2.73
N ILE A 196 20.87 26.19 2.15
CA ILE A 196 21.87 25.38 2.84
C ILE A 196 23.24 25.99 2.52
N PRO A 197 23.95 26.56 3.51
CA PRO A 197 25.27 27.15 3.29
C PRO A 197 26.27 26.18 2.64
N ALA A 198 27.21 26.72 1.85
CA ALA A 198 28.20 25.91 1.12
C ALA A 198 28.99 24.98 2.06
N ALA A 199 29.49 25.52 3.17
CA ALA A 199 30.30 24.81 4.16
C ALA A 199 29.55 23.71 4.95
N ARG A 200 28.21 23.69 4.92
CA ARG A 200 27.43 22.67 5.64
C ARG A 200 27.50 21.32 4.94
N LYS A 201 27.87 20.28 5.67
CA LYS A 201 27.88 18.89 5.20
C LYS A 201 26.55 18.19 5.36
N ASP A 202 25.60 18.83 6.01
CA ASP A 202 24.29 18.27 6.32
C ASP A 202 23.21 19.36 6.37
N ALA A 203 21.96 18.93 6.19
CA ALA A 203 20.77 19.75 6.35
C ALA A 203 19.63 18.87 6.87
N GLN A 204 18.99 19.29 7.97
CA GLN A 204 17.83 18.61 8.54
C GLN A 204 16.58 19.48 8.42
N LEU A 205 15.49 18.87 7.99
CA LEU A 205 14.16 19.46 7.88
C LEU A 205 13.18 18.60 8.68
N THR A 206 12.41 19.21 9.57
CA THR A 206 11.36 18.52 10.33
C THR A 206 9.99 19.01 9.88
N ILE A 207 9.18 18.09 9.36
CA ILE A 207 7.85 18.34 8.80
C ILE A 207 6.81 17.76 9.75
N HIS A 208 5.88 18.60 10.21
CA HIS A 208 4.72 18.14 10.97
C HIS A 208 3.53 17.91 10.03
N LEU A 209 3.10 16.65 9.94
CA LEU A 209 1.91 16.25 9.21
C LEU A 209 0.66 16.76 9.94
N LYS A 210 -0.44 16.92 9.19
CA LYS A 210 -1.73 17.24 9.81
C LYS A 210 -2.19 16.06 10.66
N ALA A 211 -2.77 16.37 11.81
CA ALA A 211 -3.43 15.39 12.64
C ALA A 211 -4.56 14.71 11.85
N VAL A 212 -4.51 13.39 11.77
CA VAL A 212 -5.58 12.58 11.17
C VAL A 212 -6.53 12.18 12.30
N GLY A 213 -7.72 12.76 12.32
CA GLY A 213 -8.70 12.53 13.39
C GLY A 213 -9.40 11.16 13.36
N LYS A 214 -9.04 10.29 12.41
CA LYS A 214 -9.56 8.93 12.28
C LYS A 214 -8.41 7.94 12.22
N ALA A 215 -8.47 6.89 13.03
CA ALA A 215 -7.58 5.75 12.87
C ALA A 215 -7.78 5.14 11.47
N PHE A 216 -6.70 4.70 10.84
CA PHE A 216 -6.82 3.96 9.58
C PHE A 216 -7.59 2.65 9.84
N VAL A 217 -8.68 2.47 9.11
CA VAL A 217 -9.42 1.20 9.02
C VAL A 217 -9.28 0.74 7.59
N ARG A 218 -8.80 -0.49 7.38
CA ARG A 218 -8.67 -1.06 6.04
C ARG A 218 -10.04 -1.15 5.39
N GLU A 219 -10.22 -0.43 4.28
CA GLU A 219 -11.38 -0.61 3.40
C GLU A 219 -11.25 -1.94 2.68
N VAL A 220 -12.19 -2.86 2.93
CA VAL A 220 -12.32 -4.10 2.16
C VAL A 220 -13.19 -3.79 0.95
N GLU A 221 -12.67 -4.00 -0.26
CA GLU A 221 -13.45 -3.88 -1.49
C GLU A 221 -14.64 -4.85 -1.43
N THR A 222 -15.85 -4.29 -1.40
CA THR A 222 -17.10 -5.06 -1.39
C THR A 222 -17.47 -5.39 -2.83
N LEU A 223 -17.18 -6.62 -3.27
CA LEU A 223 -17.72 -7.14 -4.51
C LEU A 223 -19.12 -7.72 -4.23
N SER A 224 -20.08 -7.39 -5.09
CA SER A 224 -21.40 -8.03 -5.06
C SER A 224 -21.30 -9.50 -5.50
N GLY A 225 -22.27 -10.34 -5.11
CA GLY A 225 -22.29 -11.75 -5.50
C GLY A 225 -22.23 -11.98 -7.02
N VAL A 226 -22.85 -11.09 -7.81
CA VAL A 226 -22.80 -11.16 -9.28
C VAL A 226 -21.41 -10.81 -9.84
N GLU A 227 -20.68 -9.86 -9.23
CA GLU A 227 -19.31 -9.53 -9.63
C GLU A 227 -18.36 -10.66 -9.29
N ILE A 228 -18.54 -11.29 -8.12
CA ILE A 228 -17.76 -12.47 -7.72
C ILE A 228 -18.02 -13.61 -8.71
N PHE A 229 -19.28 -13.90 -9.03
CA PHE A 229 -19.62 -14.93 -10.02
C PHE A 229 -18.95 -14.66 -11.37
N ARG A 230 -19.04 -13.43 -11.89
CA ARG A 230 -18.42 -13.05 -13.16
C ARG A 230 -16.91 -13.22 -13.14
N ASN A 231 -16.24 -12.76 -12.09
CA ASN A 231 -14.79 -12.72 -12.02
C ASN A 231 -14.15 -14.09 -11.74
N PHE A 232 -14.79 -14.91 -10.90
CA PHE A 232 -14.16 -16.12 -10.37
C PHE A 232 -14.85 -17.43 -10.80
N CYS A 233 -16.13 -17.39 -11.17
CA CYS A 233 -16.91 -18.61 -11.39
C CYS A 233 -17.31 -18.82 -12.87
N SER A 234 -17.60 -17.74 -13.58
CA SER A 234 -18.28 -17.78 -14.90
C SER A 234 -17.49 -18.45 -16.02
N ALA A 235 -16.16 -18.55 -15.87
CA ALA A 235 -15.31 -19.27 -16.83
C ALA A 235 -15.57 -20.79 -16.82
N CYS A 236 -16.03 -21.33 -15.68
CA CYS A 236 -16.25 -22.77 -15.50
C CYS A 236 -17.72 -23.11 -15.24
N HIS A 237 -18.53 -22.20 -14.72
CA HIS A 237 -19.92 -22.43 -14.34
C HIS A 237 -20.87 -21.50 -15.09
N SER A 238 -21.89 -22.08 -15.71
CA SER A 238 -22.97 -21.32 -16.35
C SER A 238 -24.13 -21.09 -15.39
N ILE A 239 -25.03 -20.18 -15.77
CA ILE A 239 -26.30 -19.91 -15.07
C ILE A 239 -27.52 -20.18 -15.97
N ASP A 240 -27.30 -20.70 -17.17
CA ASP A 240 -28.33 -20.92 -18.20
C ASP A 240 -28.57 -22.40 -18.52
N GLY A 241 -27.92 -23.31 -17.79
CA GLY A 241 -28.03 -24.75 -18.00
C GLY A 241 -26.92 -25.33 -18.89
N THR A 242 -26.13 -24.49 -19.56
CA THR A 242 -25.06 -24.94 -20.46
C THR A 242 -24.01 -25.73 -19.68
N LYS A 243 -23.67 -26.93 -20.15
CA LYS A 243 -22.59 -27.72 -19.55
C LYS A 243 -21.23 -27.11 -19.91
N LEU A 244 -20.44 -26.78 -18.88
CA LEU A 244 -19.07 -26.28 -19.01
C LEU A 244 -18.10 -27.22 -18.29
N ILE A 245 -16.91 -26.71 -17.95
CA ILE A 245 -15.90 -27.41 -17.14
C ILE A 245 -16.50 -27.80 -15.78
N GLY A 246 -17.32 -26.93 -15.19
CA GLY A 246 -18.11 -27.17 -13.99
C GLY A 246 -19.61 -27.28 -14.29
N PRO A 247 -20.41 -27.77 -13.31
CA PRO A 247 -21.85 -27.86 -13.44
C PRO A 247 -22.52 -26.48 -13.51
N SER A 248 -23.64 -26.41 -14.22
CA SER A 248 -24.52 -25.23 -14.22
C SER A 248 -25.11 -24.96 -12.84
N PHE A 249 -25.22 -23.67 -12.52
CA PHE A 249 -25.92 -23.13 -11.36
C PHE A 249 -27.41 -22.85 -11.62
N GLN A 250 -27.91 -23.11 -12.82
CA GLN A 250 -29.35 -23.02 -13.09
C GLN A 250 -30.13 -23.98 -12.17
N GLY A 251 -31.15 -23.46 -11.49
CA GLY A 251 -32.00 -24.19 -10.54
C GLY A 251 -31.21 -24.83 -9.40
N LEU A 252 -30.08 -24.24 -9.00
CA LEU A 252 -29.13 -24.87 -8.07
C LEU A 252 -29.72 -25.02 -6.66
N TRP A 253 -30.39 -23.99 -6.16
CA TRP A 253 -30.81 -23.94 -4.77
C TRP A 253 -31.89 -24.97 -4.44
N GLY A 254 -31.64 -25.76 -3.41
CA GLY A 254 -32.57 -26.77 -2.91
C GLY A 254 -32.70 -28.02 -3.76
N ARG A 255 -32.02 -28.11 -4.92
CA ARG A 255 -32.03 -29.32 -5.76
C ARG A 255 -31.27 -30.45 -5.08
N GLU A 256 -31.64 -31.68 -5.41
CA GLU A 256 -30.82 -32.85 -5.05
C GLU A 256 -29.65 -32.98 -6.02
N ALA A 257 -28.46 -33.25 -5.48
CA ALA A 257 -27.25 -33.50 -6.27
C ALA A 257 -26.61 -34.81 -5.81
N LEU A 258 -26.18 -35.62 -6.77
CA LEU A 258 -25.37 -36.80 -6.52
C LEU A 258 -23.90 -36.39 -6.49
N VAL A 259 -23.26 -36.50 -5.35
CA VAL A 259 -21.85 -36.13 -5.14
C VAL A 259 -21.00 -37.35 -4.77
N ILE A 260 -19.71 -37.24 -4.99
CA ILE A 260 -18.70 -38.21 -4.58
C ILE A 260 -17.94 -37.64 -3.38
N ARG A 261 -17.99 -38.35 -2.24
CA ARG A 261 -17.17 -38.08 -1.04
C ARG A 261 -16.36 -39.32 -0.70
N ASN A 262 -15.05 -39.17 -0.53
CA ASN A 262 -14.14 -40.28 -0.20
C ASN A 262 -14.32 -41.53 -1.11
N GLY A 263 -14.65 -41.31 -2.39
CA GLY A 263 -14.89 -42.37 -3.38
C GLY A 263 -16.29 -43.02 -3.35
N ALA A 264 -17.18 -42.62 -2.44
CA ALA A 264 -18.56 -43.11 -2.36
C ALA A 264 -19.55 -42.07 -2.90
N SER A 265 -20.61 -42.53 -3.58
CA SER A 265 -21.70 -41.67 -4.03
C SER A 265 -22.71 -41.41 -2.91
N GLU A 266 -23.12 -40.16 -2.76
CA GLU A 266 -24.11 -39.70 -1.79
C GLU A 266 -25.06 -38.69 -2.46
N THR A 267 -26.36 -38.79 -2.17
CA THR A 267 -27.32 -37.75 -2.57
C THR A 267 -27.41 -36.72 -1.47
N ILE A 268 -27.15 -35.47 -1.82
CA ILE A 268 -27.26 -34.32 -0.92
C ILE A 268 -28.30 -33.34 -1.42
N LYS A 269 -28.84 -32.52 -0.52
CA LYS A 269 -29.59 -31.32 -0.89
C LYS A 269 -28.62 -30.16 -1.02
N VAL A 270 -28.74 -29.38 -2.09
CA VAL A 270 -27.93 -28.17 -2.26
C VAL A 270 -28.46 -27.07 -1.36
N ASP A 271 -27.85 -26.94 -0.18
CA ASP A 271 -28.14 -25.93 0.84
C ASP A 271 -26.92 -25.01 1.07
N GLU A 272 -27.04 -24.12 2.06
CA GLU A 272 -26.04 -23.09 2.31
C GLU A 272 -24.70 -23.67 2.76
N ASP A 273 -24.75 -24.72 3.59
CA ASP A 273 -23.57 -25.38 4.10
C ASP A 273 -22.83 -26.12 3.00
N TYR A 274 -23.56 -26.79 2.09
CA TYR A 274 -22.96 -27.41 0.92
C TYR A 274 -22.32 -26.38 -0.03
N LEU A 275 -22.99 -25.25 -0.31
CA LEU A 275 -22.41 -24.21 -1.17
C LEU A 275 -21.13 -23.62 -0.54
N ARG A 276 -21.17 -23.33 0.77
CA ARG A 276 -20.01 -22.81 1.51
C ARG A 276 -18.86 -23.82 1.54
N GLU A 277 -19.15 -25.10 1.78
CA GLU A 277 -18.15 -26.17 1.69
C GLU A 277 -17.57 -26.27 0.28
N SER A 278 -18.41 -26.21 -0.76
CA SER A 278 -17.95 -26.31 -2.15
C SER A 278 -17.04 -25.16 -2.57
N ILE A 279 -17.22 -23.97 -1.98
CA ILE A 279 -16.36 -22.80 -2.23
C ILE A 279 -15.03 -22.89 -1.47
N LEU A 280 -15.08 -23.29 -0.18
CA LEU A 280 -13.92 -23.28 0.73
C LEU A 280 -13.10 -24.58 0.69
N LYS A 281 -13.73 -25.69 0.28
CA LYS A 281 -13.17 -27.05 0.24
C LYS A 281 -13.70 -27.79 -0.99
N PRO A 282 -13.45 -27.28 -2.21
CA PRO A 282 -14.06 -27.76 -3.46
C PRO A 282 -13.84 -29.24 -3.79
N GLN A 283 -12.86 -29.89 -3.14
CA GLN A 283 -12.56 -31.32 -3.33
C GLN A 283 -13.22 -32.23 -2.28
N ALA A 284 -13.99 -31.67 -1.33
CA ALA A 284 -14.64 -32.44 -0.27
C ALA A 284 -15.89 -33.19 -0.73
N ALA A 285 -16.62 -32.63 -1.70
CA ALA A 285 -17.75 -33.26 -2.38
C ALA A 285 -17.79 -32.83 -3.85
N ILE A 286 -17.62 -33.78 -4.75
CA ILE A 286 -17.56 -33.49 -6.18
C ILE A 286 -18.84 -33.99 -6.84
N VAL A 287 -19.53 -33.12 -7.59
CA VAL A 287 -20.73 -33.53 -8.35
C VAL A 287 -20.36 -34.64 -9.33
N LYS A 288 -21.12 -35.73 -9.31
CA LYS A 288 -20.86 -36.90 -10.16
C LYS A 288 -20.80 -36.50 -11.64
N GLY A 289 -19.75 -36.91 -12.33
CA GLY A 289 -19.47 -36.56 -13.73
C GLY A 289 -18.62 -35.29 -13.92
N TYR A 290 -18.12 -34.67 -12.85
CA TYR A 290 -17.21 -33.51 -12.87
C TYR A 290 -15.89 -33.76 -12.12
N GLU A 291 -15.51 -35.03 -11.93
CA GLU A 291 -14.31 -35.45 -11.18
C GLU A 291 -12.99 -35.15 -11.91
N ALA A 292 -13.05 -34.93 -13.23
CA ALA A 292 -11.86 -34.83 -14.07
C ALA A 292 -11.06 -33.53 -13.89
N VAL A 293 -11.71 -32.42 -13.52
CA VAL A 293 -11.07 -31.11 -13.38
C VAL A 293 -11.35 -30.56 -11.98
N PRO A 294 -10.31 -30.37 -11.14
CA PRO A 294 -10.51 -29.85 -9.79
C PRO A 294 -10.91 -28.37 -9.85
N MET A 295 -11.92 -28.01 -9.06
CA MET A 295 -12.27 -26.62 -8.79
C MET A 295 -11.23 -25.99 -7.85
N ALA A 296 -10.89 -24.71 -8.10
CA ALA A 296 -9.94 -23.94 -7.32
C ALA A 296 -10.45 -23.62 -5.91
N ASP A 297 -9.54 -23.61 -4.93
CA ASP A 297 -9.81 -23.18 -3.56
C ASP A 297 -9.82 -21.65 -3.48
N PHE A 298 -10.96 -21.07 -3.07
CA PHE A 298 -11.16 -19.62 -2.97
C PHE A 298 -11.06 -19.08 -1.54
N SER A 299 -10.70 -19.91 -0.55
CA SER A 299 -10.61 -19.50 0.86
C SER A 299 -9.61 -18.37 1.13
N ALA A 300 -8.57 -18.27 0.29
CA ALA A 300 -7.59 -17.19 0.34
C ALA A 300 -7.88 -16.05 -0.65
N ALA A 301 -8.94 -16.13 -1.45
CA ALA A 301 -9.26 -15.14 -2.49
C ALA A 301 -10.52 -14.32 -2.19
N LEU A 302 -11.42 -14.84 -1.36
CA LEU A 302 -12.69 -14.22 -1.01
C LEU A 302 -12.84 -14.07 0.50
N THR A 303 -13.30 -12.91 0.96
CA THR A 303 -13.64 -12.71 2.37
C THR A 303 -14.92 -13.46 2.75
N LYS A 304 -15.15 -13.64 4.05
CA LYS A 304 -16.39 -14.25 4.54
C LYS A 304 -17.63 -13.55 3.98
N GLU A 305 -17.67 -12.22 4.03
CA GLU A 305 -18.80 -11.41 3.56
C GLU A 305 -19.01 -11.55 2.05
N GLN A 306 -17.93 -11.66 1.28
CA GLN A 306 -17.98 -11.90 -0.16
C GLN A 306 -18.52 -13.30 -0.49
N ILE A 307 -18.13 -14.33 0.28
CA ILE A 307 -18.67 -15.68 0.16
C ILE A 307 -20.16 -15.68 0.46
N GLU A 308 -20.60 -15.03 1.53
CA GLU A 308 -22.04 -14.91 1.83
C GLU A 308 -22.79 -14.19 0.71
N GLY A 309 -22.25 -13.09 0.19
CA GLY A 309 -22.85 -12.36 -0.94
C GLY A 309 -22.94 -13.20 -2.22
N LEU A 310 -21.92 -14.02 -2.52
CA LEU A 310 -21.95 -14.98 -3.63
C LEU A 310 -23.02 -16.05 -3.41
N ILE A 311 -23.10 -16.62 -2.22
CA ILE A 311 -24.10 -17.65 -1.88
C ILE A 311 -25.52 -17.10 -2.07
N GLU A 312 -25.81 -15.88 -1.58
CA GLU A 312 -27.10 -15.23 -1.79
C GLU A 312 -27.41 -15.03 -3.28
N PHE A 313 -26.42 -14.65 -4.09
CA PHE A 313 -26.60 -14.56 -5.53
C PHE A 313 -26.92 -15.93 -6.16
N LEU A 314 -26.22 -17.00 -5.77
CA LEU A 314 -26.42 -18.35 -6.29
C LEU A 314 -27.80 -18.93 -5.92
N LYS A 315 -28.36 -18.53 -4.78
CA LYS A 315 -29.71 -18.94 -4.35
C LYS A 315 -30.81 -18.52 -5.33
N GLU A 316 -30.59 -17.41 -6.04
CA GLU A 316 -31.55 -16.83 -6.99
C GLU A 316 -31.42 -17.38 -8.43
N MET A 317 -30.46 -18.26 -8.69
CA MET A 317 -30.26 -18.85 -10.03
C MET A 317 -31.29 -19.95 -10.28
N LYS A 318 -32.39 -19.59 -10.96
CA LYS A 318 -33.53 -20.46 -11.28
C LYS A 318 -33.37 -21.20 -12.59
#